data_AF-U3TWA0-F1
#
_entry.id   AF-U3TWA0-F1
#
_cell.length_a   1.000
_cell.length_b   1.000
_cell.length_c   1.000
_cell.angle_alpha   90.00
_cell.angle_beta   90.00
_cell.angle_gamma   90.00
#
_symmetry.space_group_name_H-M   'P 1'
#
loop_
_entity.id
_entity.type
_entity.pdbx_description
1 polymer ?
#
loop_
_entity_poly.entity_id
_entity_poly.type
_entity_poly.pdbx_seq_one_letter_code
_entity_poly.pdbx_strand_id
1 'polypeptide(L)'
;MDDDFLLYSEVARRLYHDVAAGMPIYDYHCHLNPQEIAEDRQFANLGQIWLEGDHYKWRALRAAGVEKSLITGNTTSDYDKYLA
;
A
#
# COMPACT_ATOMS: atom_id res chain seq x y z
N MET A 1 -10.19 -13.03 0.45
CA MET A 1 -9.82 -12.76 -0.95
C MET A 1 -9.36 -14.09 -1.51
N ASP A 2 -10.04 -14.58 -2.54
CA ASP A 2 -9.64 -15.76 -3.31
C ASP A 2 -9.15 -15.29 -4.69
N ASP A 3 -8.78 -16.24 -5.56
CA ASP A 3 -8.27 -15.96 -6.91
C ASP A 3 -9.33 -15.30 -7.81
N ASP A 4 -10.61 -15.36 -7.44
CA ASP A 4 -11.73 -14.78 -8.18
C ASP A 4 -12.26 -13.48 -7.56
N PHE A 5 -11.44 -12.82 -6.73
CA PHE A 5 -11.83 -11.57 -6.09
C PHE A 5 -12.28 -10.51 -7.13
N LEU A 6 -13.52 -10.00 -6.97
CA LEU A 6 -14.22 -9.08 -7.89
C LEU A 6 -14.61 -9.69 -9.27
N LEU A 7 -14.43 -10.98 -9.49
CA LEU A 7 -14.75 -11.68 -10.75
C LEU A 7 -16.09 -12.44 -10.64
N TYR A 8 -17.20 -11.72 -10.80
CA TYR A 8 -18.55 -12.27 -10.55
C TYR A 8 -19.11 -13.19 -11.65
N SER A 9 -18.42 -13.36 -12.79
CA SER A 9 -18.89 -14.17 -13.91
C SER A 9 -17.78 -15.03 -14.51
N GLU A 10 -18.15 -16.13 -15.16
CA GLU A 10 -17.19 -16.98 -15.88
C GLU A 10 -16.42 -16.22 -16.96
N VAL A 11 -17.10 -15.31 -17.67
CA VAL A 11 -16.46 -14.44 -18.66
C VAL A 11 -15.42 -13.53 -18.01
N ALA A 12 -15.72 -12.93 -16.85
CA ALA A 12 -14.77 -12.09 -16.12
C ALA A 12 -13.52 -12.88 -15.67
N ARG A 13 -13.73 -14.09 -15.15
CA ARG A 13 -12.63 -15.00 -14.76
C ARG A 13 -11.70 -15.30 -15.93
N ARG A 14 -12.26 -15.69 -17.08
CA ARG A 14 -11.47 -15.98 -18.30
C ARG A 14 -10.70 -14.75 -18.80
N LEU A 15 -11.34 -13.58 -18.86
CA LEU A 15 -10.67 -12.35 -19.29
C LEU A 15 -9.51 -11.96 -18.36
N TYR A 16 -9.66 -12.16 -17.05
CA TYR A 16 -8.61 -11.86 -16.10
C TYR A 16 -7.48 -12.90 -16.12
N HIS A 17 -7.81 -14.17 -15.88
CA HIS A 17 -6.82 -15.25 -15.70
C HIS A 17 -6.11 -15.62 -17.01
N ASP A 18 -6.83 -15.67 -18.14
CA ASP A 18 -6.25 -16.11 -19.42
C ASP A 18 -5.53 -14.97 -20.17
N VAL A 19 -5.82 -13.71 -19.83
CA VAL A 19 -5.31 -12.55 -20.57
C VAL A 19 -4.71 -11.51 -19.64
N ALA A 20 -5.50 -10.85 -18.79
CA ALA A 20 -5.07 -9.65 -18.09
C ALA A 20 -3.94 -9.88 -17.08
N ALA A 21 -3.98 -10.99 -16.33
CA ALA A 21 -3.04 -11.28 -15.24
C ALA A 21 -1.60 -11.48 -15.72
N GLY A 22 -1.40 -11.97 -16.95
CA GLY A 22 -0.08 -12.18 -17.54
C GLY A 22 0.52 -10.94 -18.21
N MET A 23 -0.23 -9.84 -18.31
CA MET A 23 0.26 -8.62 -18.97
C MET A 23 1.23 -7.85 -18.07
N PRO A 24 2.26 -7.20 -18.66
CA PRO A 24 3.16 -6.36 -17.89
C PRO A 24 2.45 -5.10 -17.39
N ILE A 25 2.95 -4.54 -16.29
CA ILE A 25 2.50 -3.25 -15.77
C ILE A 25 3.27 -2.13 -16.49
N TYR A 26 2.53 -1.17 -17.05
CA TYR A 26 3.10 0.08 -17.51
C TYR A 26 2.55 1.25 -16.66
N ASP A 27 3.30 1.59 -15.61
CA ASP A 27 2.95 2.64 -14.67
C ASP A 27 3.50 4.00 -15.11
N TYR A 28 2.90 4.57 -16.16
CA TYR A 28 3.40 5.79 -16.82
C TYR A 28 3.34 7.05 -15.93
N HIS A 29 2.62 7.01 -14.82
CA HIS A 29 2.48 8.11 -13.88
C HIS A 29 2.39 7.59 -12.44
N CYS A 30 3.47 7.79 -11.70
CA CYS A 30 3.55 7.47 -10.28
C CYS A 30 4.26 8.59 -9.52
N HIS A 31 4.31 8.43 -8.20
CA HIS A 31 5.02 9.32 -7.29
C HIS A 31 6.12 8.59 -6.50
N LEU A 32 6.65 7.50 -7.05
CA LEU A 32 7.79 6.79 -6.44
C LEU A 32 9.00 7.71 -6.36
N ASN A 33 9.77 7.61 -5.28
CA ASN A 33 10.99 8.37 -5.10
C ASN A 33 12.12 7.80 -5.99
N PRO A 34 12.65 8.56 -6.97
CA PRO A 34 13.70 8.06 -7.86
C PRO A 34 14.98 7.65 -7.13
N GLN A 35 15.30 8.28 -6.00
CA GLN A 35 16.48 7.94 -5.21
C GLN A 35 16.35 6.54 -4.59
N GLU A 36 15.18 6.20 -4.06
CA GLU A 36 14.95 4.89 -3.45
C GLU A 36 15.02 3.75 -4.47
N ILE A 37 14.63 4.02 -5.72
CA ILE A 37 14.82 3.10 -6.84
C ILE A 37 16.30 2.96 -7.18
N ALA A 38 17.02 4.08 -7.29
CA ALA A 38 18.43 4.08 -7.67
C ALA A 38 19.34 3.42 -6.62
N GLU A 39 18.97 3.53 -5.34
CA GLU A 39 19.72 2.99 -4.20
C GLU A 39 19.22 1.60 -3.76
N ASP A 40 18.19 1.05 -4.41
CA ASP A 40 17.55 -0.22 -4.03
C ASP A 40 17.20 -0.26 -2.53
N ARG A 41 16.47 0.77 -2.07
CA ARG A 41 16.16 1.00 -0.65
C ARG A 41 15.63 -0.28 0.00
N GLN A 42 16.32 -0.72 1.04
CA GLN A 42 15.83 -1.77 1.95
C GLN A 42 15.08 -1.13 3.12
N PHE A 43 13.78 -1.40 3.23
CA PHE A 43 12.97 -0.90 4.34
C PHE A 43 13.30 -1.65 5.64
N ALA A 44 13.39 -0.92 6.75
CA ALA A 44 13.79 -1.48 8.04
C ALA A 44 12.71 -2.35 8.69
N ASN A 45 11.43 -2.05 8.44
CA ASN A 45 10.28 -2.77 8.99
C ASN A 45 9.00 -2.50 8.17
N LEU A 46 7.94 -3.24 8.49
CA LEU A 46 6.65 -3.13 7.80
C LEU A 46 5.96 -1.78 8.01
N GLY A 47 6.04 -1.22 9.21
CA GLY A 47 5.45 0.09 9.52
C GLY A 47 6.01 1.19 8.62
N GLN A 48 7.32 1.17 8.37
CA GLN A 48 8.01 2.12 7.50
C GLN A 48 7.45 2.11 6.07
N ILE A 49 7.49 0.96 5.38
CA ILE A 49 7.04 0.85 3.99
C ILE A 49 5.53 1.09 3.84
N TRP A 50 4.72 0.77 4.86
CA TRP A 50 3.27 0.89 4.77
C TRP A 50 2.68 2.20 5.25
N LEU A 51 3.26 2.86 6.25
CA LEU A 51 2.65 4.01 6.92
C LEU A 51 3.25 5.35 6.48
N GLU A 52 4.32 5.40 5.70
CA GLU A 52 4.90 6.66 5.19
C GLU A 52 4.00 7.34 4.12
N GLY A 53 3.09 6.63 3.46
CA GLY A 53 2.16 7.16 2.44
C GLY A 53 1.00 6.19 2.11
N ASP A 54 0.15 6.41 1.11
CA ASP A 54 -0.25 7.64 0.39
C ASP A 54 -1.30 8.43 1.20
N HIS A 55 -1.09 8.55 2.51
CA HIS A 55 -1.91 9.33 3.44
C HIS A 55 -3.35 8.78 3.68
N TYR A 56 -3.84 7.80 2.91
CA TYR A 56 -5.17 7.20 3.14
C TYR A 56 -5.30 6.55 4.52
N LYS A 57 -4.27 5.82 4.97
CA LYS A 57 -4.23 5.22 6.31
C LYS A 57 -4.30 6.30 7.39
N TRP A 58 -3.59 7.42 7.20
CA TRP A 58 -3.62 8.54 8.14
C TRP A 58 -5.00 9.19 8.23
N ARG A 59 -5.68 9.32 7.10
CA ARG A 59 -7.06 9.83 7.07
C ARG A 59 -8.00 8.90 7.83
N ALA A 60 -7.89 7.60 7.60
CA ALA A 60 -8.69 6.59 8.28
C ALA A 60 -8.45 6.59 9.81
N LEU A 61 -7.19 6.61 10.24
CA LEU A 61 -6.81 6.67 11.65
C LEU A 61 -7.39 7.92 12.36
N ARG A 62 -7.32 9.10 11.74
CA ARG A 62 -7.95 10.32 12.27
C ARG A 62 -9.46 10.19 12.37
N ALA A 63 -10.09 9.60 11.36
CA ALA A 63 -11.53 9.37 11.36
C ALA A 63 -11.96 8.37 12.46
N ALA A 64 -11.08 7.43 12.82
CA ALA A 64 -11.25 6.50 13.92
C ALA A 64 -10.91 7.09 15.30
N GLY A 65 -10.47 8.35 15.38
CA GLY A 65 -10.11 9.02 16.64
C GLY A 65 -8.72 8.68 17.17
N VAL A 66 -7.84 8.08 16.36
CA VAL A 66 -6.46 7.80 16.75
C VAL A 66 -5.67 9.10 16.90
N GLU A 67 -4.91 9.20 17.99
CA GLU A 67 -4.09 10.36 18.31
C GLU A 67 -3.06 10.68 17.22
N LYS A 68 -2.90 11.96 16.90
CA LYS A 68 -2.03 12.42 15.80
C LYS A 68 -0.56 12.00 16.00
N SER A 69 -0.12 11.84 17.24
CA SER A 69 1.22 11.34 17.59
C SER A 69 1.47 9.91 17.09
N LEU A 70 0.46 9.05 17.06
CA LEU A 70 0.54 7.67 16.54
C LEU A 70 0.37 7.60 15.02
N ILE A 71 0.16 8.74 14.34
CA ILE A 71 -0.03 8.80 12.89
C ILE A 71 1.19 9.41 12.21
N THR A 72 1.57 10.63 12.60
CA THR A 72 2.72 11.35 11.99
C THR A 72 3.62 11.98 13.05
N GLY A 73 3.55 11.50 14.29
CA GLY A 73 4.41 11.98 15.36
C GLY A 73 5.83 11.45 15.21
N ASN A 74 6.81 12.29 15.56
CA ASN A 74 8.23 11.92 15.56
C ASN A 74 8.68 11.34 16.91
N THR A 75 7.77 11.21 17.88
CA THR A 75 8.05 10.71 19.24
C THR A 75 7.60 9.28 19.47
N THR A 76 6.86 8.68 18.54
CA THR A 76 6.36 7.29 18.59
C THR A 76 7.13 6.40 17.64
N SER A 77 7.39 5.15 18.04
CA SER A 77 8.12 4.20 17.19
C SER A 77 7.26 3.73 16.01
N ASP A 78 7.88 3.17 14.96
CA ASP A 78 7.14 2.57 13.85
C ASP A 78 6.23 1.41 14.31
N TYR A 79 6.64 0.68 15.33
CA TYR A 79 5.86 -0.41 15.89
C TYR A 79 4.63 0.09 16.66
N ASP A 80 4.76 1.18 17.42
CA ASP A 80 3.62 1.83 18.07
C ASP A 80 2.61 2.33 17.03
N LYS A 81 3.09 2.93 15.93
CA LYS A 81 2.23 3.36 14.82
C LYS A 81 1.58 2.21 14.07
N TYR A 82 2.24 1.05 14.00
CA TYR A 82 1.70 -0.16 13.36
C TYR A 82 0.59 -0.82 14.17
N LEU A 83 0.64 -0.74 15.50
CA LEU A 83 -0.37 -1.30 16.40
C LEU A 83 -1.61 -0.41 16.59
N ALA A 84 -1.51 0.88 16.27
CA ALA A 84 -2.56 1.89 16.46
C ALA A 84 -3.69 1.78 15.43
#